data_AF-A0A7R9UGV6-F1
#
_entry.id   AF-A0A7R9UGV6-F1
#
_cell.length_a   1.000
_cell.length_b   1.000
_cell.length_c   1.000
_cell.angle_alpha   90.00
_cell.angle_beta   90.00
_cell.angle_gamma   90.00
#
_symmetry.space_group_name_H-M   'P 1'
#
loop_
_entity.id
_entity.type
_entity.pdbx_description
1 polymer ?
#
loop_
_entity_poly.entity_id
_entity_poly.type
_entity_poly.pdbx_seq_one_letter_code
_entity_poly.pdbx_strand_id
1 'polypeptide(L)'
;AVPFAQRPLRLACGGAHTLVLTAEHELFALGSNVLGQLGLPERRSRIAPTRVPWRDPSPVVDIVAAGHASLLRLADGRAVLLGQLSAGPGVSALPRLPAAPGRADVQRAAEGGVADGDGA
;
A
#
# COMPACT_ATOMS: atom_id res chain seq x y z
N ALA A 1 -10.86 25.65 -4.45
CA ALA A 1 -9.55 25.06 -4.10
C ALA A 1 -9.80 23.87 -3.19
N VAL A 2 -9.16 22.73 -3.43
CA VAL A 2 -9.26 21.61 -2.49
C VAL A 2 -8.29 21.90 -1.34
N PRO A 3 -8.74 22.08 -0.09
CA PRO A 3 -7.85 22.42 1.00
C PRO A 3 -7.12 21.15 1.42
N PHE A 4 -5.98 20.86 0.78
CA PHE A 4 -4.97 20.09 1.48
C PHE A 4 -4.49 21.01 2.62
N ALA A 5 -5.00 20.77 3.83
CA ALA A 5 -4.48 21.43 5.03
C ALA A 5 -2.99 21.08 5.27
N GLN A 6 -2.46 20.12 4.52
CA GLN A 6 -1.15 19.52 4.64
C GLN A 6 -0.34 19.72 3.36
N ARG A 7 0.97 19.84 3.48
CA ARG A 7 1.86 20.14 2.35
C ARG A 7 2.09 18.87 1.51
N PRO A 8 1.70 18.86 0.21
CA PRO A 8 2.01 17.72 -0.66
C PRO A 8 3.53 17.64 -0.88
N LEU A 9 4.08 16.43 -0.71
CA LEU A 9 5.49 16.12 -0.90
C LEU A 9 5.73 15.39 -2.23
N ARG A 10 4.87 14.43 -2.58
CA ARG A 10 4.95 13.65 -3.82
C ARG A 10 3.57 13.50 -4.44
N LEU A 11 3.55 13.44 -5.76
CA LEU A 11 2.37 13.14 -6.56
C LEU A 11 2.73 12.01 -7.53
N ALA A 12 1.81 11.07 -7.72
CA ALA A 12 1.95 10.03 -8.72
C ALA A 12 0.61 9.81 -9.44
N CYS A 13 0.64 9.69 -10.76
CA CYS A 13 -0.55 9.48 -11.57
C CYS A 13 -0.45 8.14 -12.30
N GLY A 14 -1.47 7.29 -12.14
CA GLY A 14 -1.68 6.12 -12.98
C GLY A 14 -2.61 6.45 -14.15
N GLY A 15 -3.16 5.43 -14.80
CA GLY A 15 -4.00 5.63 -15.98
C GLY A 15 -5.31 6.39 -15.71
N ALA A 16 -5.91 6.19 -14.53
CA ALA A 16 -7.16 6.86 -14.14
C ALA A 16 -7.23 7.17 -12.65
N HIS A 17 -6.08 7.27 -11.97
CA HIS A 17 -6.01 7.57 -10.54
C HIS A 17 -4.78 8.40 -10.20
N THR A 18 -4.84 9.09 -9.07
CA THR A 18 -3.76 9.93 -8.57
C THR A 18 -3.55 9.65 -7.09
N LEU A 19 -2.28 9.55 -6.69
CA LEU A 19 -1.83 9.46 -5.31
C LEU A 19 -1.12 10.76 -4.91
N VAL A 20 -1.30 11.15 -3.66
CA VAL A 20 -0.66 12.29 -3.04
C VAL A 20 -0.09 11.83 -1.70
N LEU A 21 1.22 12.01 -1.52
CA LEU A 21 1.90 11.80 -0.24
C LEU A 21 2.21 13.16 0.37
N THR A 22 1.81 13.40 1.61
CA THR A 22 2.10 14.64 2.33
C THR A 22 3.44 14.58 3.08
N ALA A 23 3.92 15.73 3.56
CA ALA A 23 5.11 15.80 4.41
C ALA A 23 4.91 15.09 5.76
N GLU A 24 3.66 14.93 6.19
CA GLU A 24 3.25 14.23 7.41
C GLU A 24 3.11 12.70 7.20
N HIS A 25 3.55 12.18 6.05
CA HIS A 25 3.40 10.79 5.62
C HIS A 25 1.95 10.31 5.51
N GLU A 26 1.01 11.23 5.26
CA GLU A 26 -0.36 10.87 4.97
C GLU A 26 -0.54 10.60 3.47
N LEU A 27 -1.24 9.50 3.17
CA LEU A 27 -1.57 9.12 1.81
C LEU A 27 -2.99 9.56 1.48
N PHE A 28 -3.15 10.33 0.42
CA PHE A 28 -4.43 10.66 -0.19
C PHE A 28 -4.51 10.09 -1.60
N ALA A 29 -5.71 9.72 -2.00
CA ALA A 29 -5.95 9.11 -3.29
C ALA A 29 -7.27 9.62 -3.91
N LEU A 30 -7.28 9.74 -5.24
CA LEU A 30 -8.46 10.11 -6.02
C LEU A 30 -8.43 9.44 -7.40
N GLY A 31 -9.58 9.41 -8.06
CA GLY A 31 -9.81 8.77 -9.34
C GLY A 31 -10.44 7.37 -9.20
N SER A 32 -10.14 6.49 -10.15
CA SER A 32 -10.67 5.13 -10.23
C SER A 32 -10.18 4.28 -9.06
N ASN A 33 -11.08 3.50 -8.46
CA ASN A 33 -10.73 2.44 -7.50
C ASN A 33 -11.34 1.07 -7.86
N VAL A 34 -11.75 0.88 -9.12
CA VAL A 34 -12.46 -0.34 -9.56
C VAL A 34 -11.62 -1.60 -9.28
N LEU A 35 -10.30 -1.47 -9.40
CA LEU A 35 -9.34 -2.56 -9.21
C LEU A 35 -8.63 -2.50 -7.85
N GLY A 36 -8.99 -1.54 -6.98
CA GLY A 36 -8.38 -1.37 -5.65
C GLY A 36 -7.11 -0.50 -5.62
N GLN A 37 -6.82 0.24 -6.69
CA GLN A 37 -5.59 1.03 -6.83
C GLN A 37 -5.43 2.17 -5.81
N LEU A 38 -6.52 2.62 -5.18
CA LEU A 38 -6.48 3.68 -4.16
C LEU A 38 -6.19 3.14 -2.75
N GLY A 39 -6.24 1.82 -2.53
CA GLY A 39 -6.08 1.23 -1.19
C GLY A 39 -7.23 1.54 -0.23
N LEU A 40 -8.38 1.98 -0.75
CA LEU A 40 -9.60 2.18 0.03
C LEU A 40 -10.40 0.87 0.12
N PRO A 41 -11.16 0.66 1.21
CA PRO A 41 -11.93 -0.57 1.41
C PRO A 41 -13.02 -0.76 0.36
N GLU A 42 -13.64 0.32 -0.14
CA GLU A 42 -14.65 0.22 -1.19
C GLU A 42 -14.04 0.31 -2.60
N ARG A 43 -14.42 -0.61 -3.48
CA ARG A 43 -14.06 -0.58 -4.92
C ARG A 43 -14.88 0.44 -5.72
N ARG A 44 -14.86 1.70 -5.28
CA ARG A 44 -15.56 2.82 -5.93
C ARG A 44 -14.63 4.00 -6.16
N SER A 45 -14.75 4.62 -7.32
CA SER A 45 -14.00 5.82 -7.67
C SER A 45 -14.26 6.96 -6.70
N ARG A 46 -13.23 7.74 -6.39
CA ARG A 46 -13.32 8.93 -5.54
C ARG A 46 -13.02 10.17 -6.37
N ILE A 47 -13.97 11.08 -6.44
CA ILE A 47 -13.81 12.33 -7.20
C ILE A 47 -13.03 13.40 -6.43
N ALA A 48 -13.04 13.30 -5.09
CA ALA A 48 -12.29 14.18 -4.20
C ALA A 48 -11.11 13.43 -3.59
N PRO A 49 -9.99 14.11 -3.31
CA PRO A 49 -8.90 13.55 -2.52
C PRO A 49 -9.44 12.96 -1.22
N THR A 50 -9.26 11.65 -1.07
CA THR A 50 -9.74 10.90 0.08
C THR A 50 -8.52 10.33 0.80
N ARG A 51 -8.46 10.52 2.12
CA ARG A 51 -7.38 9.96 2.94
C ARG A 51 -7.46 8.44 2.91
N VAL A 52 -6.36 7.79 2.57
CA VAL A 52 -6.24 6.33 2.58
C VAL A 52 -5.94 5.91 4.02
N PRO A 53 -6.76 5.03 4.63
CA PRO A 53 -6.50 4.58 5.98
C PRO A 53 -5.24 3.72 6.01
N TRP A 54 -4.25 4.15 6.78
CA TRP A 54 -2.98 3.44 6.96
C TRP A 54 -2.86 2.96 8.40
N ARG A 55 -2.59 1.66 8.60
CA ARG A 55 -2.46 1.03 9.92
C ARG A 55 -1.12 0.34 10.15
N ASP A 56 -0.27 0.25 9.12
CA ASP A 56 1.06 -0.33 9.27
C ASP A 56 1.92 0.66 10.10
N PRO A 57 2.69 0.18 11.09
CA PRO A 57 3.54 1.04 11.91
C PRO A 57 4.65 1.73 11.10
N SER A 58 5.06 1.16 9.96
CA SER A 58 6.01 1.81 9.07
C SER A 58 5.27 2.79 8.13
N PRO A 59 5.63 4.08 8.13
CA PRO A 59 4.97 5.07 7.29
C PRO A 59 5.30 4.86 5.82
N VAL A 60 4.39 5.32 4.96
CA VAL A 60 4.64 5.45 3.52
C VAL A 60 5.58 6.63 3.30
N VAL A 61 6.69 6.40 2.60
CA VAL A 61 7.72 7.42 2.32
C VAL A 61 7.93 7.65 0.83
N ASP A 62 7.32 6.81 -0.02
CA ASP A 62 7.33 6.99 -1.46
C ASP A 62 6.11 6.39 -2.14
N ILE A 63 5.76 6.94 -3.30
CA ILE A 63 4.62 6.53 -4.11
C ILE A 63 4.98 6.45 -5.59
N VAL A 64 4.47 5.41 -6.26
CA VAL A 64 4.48 5.25 -7.70
C VAL A 64 3.08 4.82 -8.13
N ALA A 65 2.62 5.31 -9.28
CA ALA A 65 1.35 4.91 -9.88
C ALA A 65 1.56 4.65 -11.37
N ALA A 66 0.99 3.55 -11.87
CA ALA A 66 1.10 3.16 -13.27
C ALA A 66 -0.09 2.29 -13.67
N GLY A 67 -0.72 2.59 -14.81
CA GLY A 67 -1.90 1.84 -15.28
C GLY A 67 -2.99 1.74 -14.21
N HIS A 68 -3.26 0.52 -13.75
CA HIS A 68 -4.24 0.19 -12.71
C HIS A 68 -3.62 -0.18 -11.36
N ALA A 69 -2.33 0.12 -11.16
CA ALA A 69 -1.60 -0.23 -9.96
C ALA A 69 -0.94 0.99 -9.31
N SER A 70 -0.78 0.88 -7.99
CA SER A 70 -0.02 1.80 -7.15
C SER A 70 0.99 1.01 -6.33
N LEU A 71 2.21 1.54 -6.21
CA LEU A 71 3.23 0.97 -5.34
C LEU A 71 3.63 1.99 -4.27
N LEU A 72 3.56 1.57 -3.02
CA LEU A 72 3.90 2.35 -1.84
C LEU A 72 5.20 1.80 -1.26
N ARG A 73 6.22 2.65 -1.07
CA ARG A 73 7.43 2.25 -0.35
C ARG A 73 7.33 2.68 1.10
N LEU A 74 7.64 1.77 2.01
CA LEU A 74 7.63 2.01 3.44
C LEU A 74 9.03 2.40 3.95
N ALA A 75 9.08 3.10 5.07
CA ALA A 75 10.34 3.52 5.70
C ALA A 75 11.25 2.33 6.08
N ASP A 76 10.67 1.19 6.43
CA ASP A 76 11.38 -0.05 6.75
C ASP A 76 11.89 -0.83 5.52
N GLY A 77 11.72 -0.29 4.31
CA GLY A 77 12.19 -0.89 3.06
C GLY A 77 11.21 -1.84 2.40
N ARG A 78 10.08 -2.19 3.04
CA ARG A 78 9.01 -2.95 2.38
C ARG A 78 8.30 -2.12 1.31
N ALA A 79 7.64 -2.81 0.38
CA ALA A 79 6.75 -2.18 -0.59
C ALA A 79 5.37 -2.85 -0.58
N VAL A 80 4.33 -2.05 -0.75
CA VAL A 80 2.94 -2.50 -0.82
C VAL A 80 2.38 -2.17 -2.20
N LEU A 81 1.81 -3.18 -2.85
CA LEU A 81 1.13 -3.05 -4.13
C LEU A 81 -0.38 -2.91 -3.88
N LEU A 82 -0.98 -1.88 -4.48
CA LEU A 82 -2.43 -1.70 -4.54
C LEU A 82 -2.87 -1.76 -6.00
N GLY A 83 -4.11 -2.19 -6.24
CA GLY A 83 -4.62 -2.34 -7.60
C GLY A 83 -4.17 -3.64 -8.28
N GLN A 84 -4.18 -3.64 -9.61
CA GLN A 84 -3.78 -4.79 -10.41
C GLN A 84 -2.71 -4.42 -11.41
N LEU A 85 -1.66 -5.24 -11.45
CA LEU A 85 -0.68 -5.22 -12.53
C LEU A 85 -1.22 -6.08 -13.67
N SER A 86 -1.71 -5.45 -14.74
CA SER A 86 -2.01 -6.16 -15.98
C SER A 86 -0.69 -6.59 -16.59
N ALA A 87 -0.31 -7.86 -16.43
CA ALA A 87 0.87 -8.38 -17.11
C ALA A 87 0.55 -8.51 -18.61
N GLY A 88 0.96 -7.54 -19.43
CA GLY A 88 0.98 -7.71 -20.88
C GLY A 88 2.07 -8.72 -21.28
N PRO A 89 1.97 -9.37 -22.45
CA PRO A 89 3.07 -10.18 -22.96
C PRO A 89 4.29 -9.28 -23.16
N GLY A 90 5.31 -9.42 -22.30
CA GLY A 90 6.51 -8.59 -22.32
C GLY A 90 6.88 -7.93 -20.98
N VAL A 91 5.98 -7.90 -20.00
CA VAL A 91 6.37 -7.63 -18.60
C VAL A 91 6.60 -8.96 -17.90
N SER A 92 7.82 -9.50 -18.03
CA SER A 92 8.32 -10.44 -17.03
C SER A 92 8.13 -9.74 -15.69
N ALA A 93 7.34 -10.35 -14.81
CA ALA A 93 7.02 -9.84 -13.48
C ALA A 93 8.27 -9.14 -12.94
N LEU A 94 8.19 -7.81 -12.73
CA LEU A 94 9.31 -7.08 -12.15
C LEU A 94 9.83 -7.94 -11.00
N PRO A 95 11.14 -8.24 -10.95
CA PRO A 95 11.66 -9.06 -9.87
C PRO A 95 11.11 -8.46 -8.59
N ARG A 96 10.43 -9.29 -7.78
CA ARG A 96 10.08 -8.91 -6.41
C ARG A 96 11.34 -8.26 -5.86
N LEU A 97 11.28 -6.97 -5.52
CA LEU A 97 12.42 -6.30 -4.92
C LEU A 97 12.88 -7.22 -3.78
N PRO A 98 14.19 -7.55 -3.71
CA PRO A 98 14.67 -8.50 -2.73
C PRO A 98 14.17 -8.06 -1.36
N ALA A 99 13.61 -9.00 -0.60
CA ALA A 99 13.35 -8.76 0.82
C ALA A 99 14.66 -8.19 1.39
N ALA A 100 14.59 -7.00 1.98
CA ALA A 100 15.76 -6.36 2.55
C ALA A 100 16.43 -7.34 3.53
N PRO A 101 17.77 -7.43 3.55
CA PRO A 101 18.45 -8.35 4.45
C PRO A 101 18.25 -7.89 5.89
N GLY A 102 17.91 -8.85 6.76
CA GLY A 102 17.70 -8.68 8.19
C GLY A 102 16.24 -8.97 8.54
N ARG A 103 15.89 -10.15 9.02
CA ARG A 103 16.48 -10.74 10.23
C ARG A 103 16.21 -12.24 10.25
N ALA A 104 17.29 -13.03 10.40
CA ALA A 104 17.20 -14.19 11.26
C ALA A 104 16.60 -13.72 12.61
N ASP A 105 15.76 -14.53 13.25
CA ASP A 105 15.27 -14.30 14.62
C ASP A 105 13.94 -13.52 14.78
N VAL A 106 12.84 -13.98 14.17
CA VAL A 106 11.53 -13.98 14.87
C VAL A 106 10.71 -15.23 14.49
N GLN A 107 11.31 -16.41 14.67
CA GLN A 107 10.53 -17.62 14.95
C GLN A 107 10.19 -17.55 16.45
N ARG A 108 9.04 -16.96 16.80
CA ARG A 108 8.26 -17.15 18.04
C ARG A 108 7.38 -15.92 18.25
N ALA A 109 6.13 -16.03 17.84
CA ALA A 109 4.97 -15.51 18.55
C ALA A 109 3.74 -15.77 17.68
N ALA A 110 3.08 -16.91 17.89
CA ALA A 110 1.62 -17.05 17.83
C ALA A 110 1.17 -18.52 17.74
N GLU A 111 1.74 -19.45 18.51
CA GLU A 111 1.02 -20.69 18.85
C GLU A 111 1.34 -21.04 20.30
N GLY A 112 0.50 -20.51 21.19
CA GLY A 112 0.52 -20.78 22.62
C GLY A 112 -0.91 -20.90 23.11
N GLY A 113 -1.37 -22.15 23.24
CA GLY A 113 -2.37 -22.55 24.22
C GLY A 113 -3.83 -22.48 23.79
N VAL A 114 -4.38 -23.63 23.37
CA VAL A 114 -5.63 -24.12 23.95
C VAL A 114 -5.38 -25.56 24.36
N ALA A 115 -5.53 -25.80 25.66
CA ALA A 115 -5.46 -27.10 26.30
C ALA A 115 -6.83 -27.76 26.19
N ASP A 116 -6.88 -29.00 25.71
CA ASP A 116 -7.98 -29.91 26.00
C ASP A 116 -7.39 -31.09 26.77
N GLY A 117 -7.84 -31.23 28.02
CA GLY A 117 -7.57 -32.38 28.85
C GLY A 117 -8.64 -33.45 28.66
N ASP A 118 -8.21 -34.70 28.74
CA ASP A 118 -8.84 -35.84 29.41
C ASP A 118 -7.76 -36.94 29.34
N GLY A 119 -7.34 -37.58 30.44
CA GLY A 119 -8.18 -38.23 31.42
C GLY A 119 -7.92 -39.74 31.24
N ALA A 120 -7.56 -40.40 32.33
CA ALA A 120 -7.07 -41.79 32.42
C ALA A 120 -8.01 -42.86 31.84
#